data_AF-A0A543IGZ0-F1
#
_entry.id   AF-A0A543IGZ0-F1
#
_cell.length_a   1.000
_cell.length_b   1.000
_cell.length_c   1.000
_cell.angle_alpha   90.00
_cell.angle_beta   90.00
_cell.angle_gamma   90.00
#
_symmetry.space_group_name_H-M   'P 1'
#
loop_
_entity.id
_entity.type
_entity.pdbx_description
1 polymer ?
#
loop_
_entity_poly.entity_id
_entity_poly.type
_entity_poly.pdbx_seq_one_letter_code
_entity_poly.pdbx_strand_id
1 'polypeptide(L)'
;MLQSESPPSGRGRQSSASSEAVGVGDSSMKPREPPQISADTVDVPADHIVEKAGVRLTSPARTALDCARWLPRYEAVAALDQFLRRGVKPEELAKMARTLPGYRGNKRLREVIRLGDRGAASPGESWIRVAVVKTGFPRPDTQIPVMGRHGRWLYVDLGYPEFQVGLEYDGERYHSGRRARTHDERRRDWLAKEMGWEIIPVTKSFLHRPAPYLGALLTAMLQRGWTPDGAVMEHLAARLSRLRRRR
;
A
#
# COMPACT_ATOMS: atom_id res chain seq x y z
N MET A 1 -55.37 -55.97 16.29
CA MET A 1 -56.36 -55.07 15.65
C MET A 1 -55.59 -53.84 15.19
N LEU A 2 -55.14 -53.81 13.93
CA LEU A 2 -55.81 -53.19 12.76
C LEU A 2 -55.90 -51.65 12.93
N GLN A 3 -55.46 -50.75 12.05
CA GLN A 3 -54.95 -50.81 10.68
C GLN A 3 -54.25 -49.47 10.32
N SER A 4 -53.48 -49.52 9.24
CA SER A 4 -52.94 -48.47 8.36
C SER A 4 -53.90 -47.33 7.97
N GLU A 5 -53.36 -46.14 7.63
CA GLU A 5 -53.26 -45.62 6.24
C GLU A 5 -52.68 -44.18 6.19
N SER A 6 -51.97 -43.86 5.09
CA SER A 6 -51.46 -42.52 4.71
C SER A 6 -52.30 -41.93 3.53
N PRO A 7 -51.90 -40.81 2.90
CA PRO A 7 -52.47 -39.46 3.00
C PRO A 7 -53.33 -39.05 1.77
N PRO A 8 -53.78 -37.78 1.67
CA PRO A 8 -53.65 -37.13 0.36
C PRO A 8 -53.18 -35.67 0.35
N SER A 9 -52.56 -35.35 -0.78
CA SER A 9 -52.14 -34.07 -1.35
C SER A 9 -53.26 -33.06 -1.60
N GLY A 10 -52.96 -31.75 -1.60
CA GLY A 10 -53.83 -30.79 -2.30
C GLY A 10 -53.59 -29.29 -2.08
N ARG A 11 -52.80 -28.69 -2.99
CA ARG A 11 -52.92 -27.32 -3.56
C ARG A 11 -52.92 -26.11 -2.61
N GLY A 12 -51.79 -25.40 -2.63
CA GLY A 12 -51.64 -24.04 -2.13
C GLY A 12 -52.44 -23.02 -2.96
N ARG A 13 -53.12 -22.11 -2.24
CA ARG A 13 -53.65 -20.85 -2.77
C ARG A 13 -52.62 -19.75 -2.56
N GLN A 14 -52.36 -19.01 -3.64
CA GLN A 14 -51.60 -17.77 -3.67
C GLN A 14 -52.39 -16.67 -2.93
N SER A 15 -51.72 -15.94 -2.03
CA SER A 15 -52.16 -14.59 -1.65
C SER A 15 -51.12 -13.59 -2.16
N SER A 16 -51.54 -12.82 -3.16
CA SER A 16 -50.87 -11.61 -3.64
C SER A 16 -51.00 -10.50 -2.60
N ALA A 17 -49.86 -10.03 -2.09
CA ALA A 17 -49.76 -8.73 -1.42
C ALA A 17 -48.78 -7.88 -2.24
N SER A 18 -49.37 -6.95 -2.98
CA SER A 18 -48.69 -5.88 -3.70
C SER A 18 -48.09 -4.89 -2.69
N SER A 19 -46.83 -4.51 -2.87
CA SER A 19 -46.28 -3.27 -2.31
C SER A 19 -45.32 -2.68 -3.31
N GLU A 20 -45.58 -1.42 -3.63
CA GLU A 20 -45.07 -0.62 -4.74
C GLU A 20 -43.56 -0.36 -4.63
N ALA A 21 -42.84 -0.57 -5.74
CA ALA A 21 -41.48 -0.12 -5.90
C ALA A 21 -41.48 1.38 -6.29
N VAL A 22 -40.99 2.22 -5.39
CA VAL A 22 -40.66 3.62 -5.68
C VAL A 22 -39.43 3.65 -6.59
N GLY A 23 -39.65 3.88 -7.87
CA GLY A 23 -38.59 4.03 -8.87
C GLY A 23 -37.97 5.42 -8.82
N VAL A 24 -36.71 5.52 -8.38
CA VAL A 24 -35.81 6.63 -8.73
C VAL A 24 -34.40 6.05 -8.90
N GLY A 25 -33.94 5.97 -10.14
CA GLY A 25 -32.59 5.48 -10.45
C GLY A 25 -32.32 5.54 -11.95
N ASP A 26 -31.56 6.56 -12.35
CA ASP A 26 -31.02 6.85 -13.67
C ASP A 26 -30.66 5.58 -14.49
N SER A 27 -31.39 5.36 -15.59
CA SER A 27 -31.32 4.18 -16.46
C SER A 27 -30.15 4.22 -17.46
N SER A 28 -29.11 5.03 -17.21
CA SER A 28 -27.98 5.19 -18.13
C SER A 28 -26.71 4.39 -17.79
N MET A 29 -26.70 3.57 -16.73
CA MET A 29 -25.51 2.79 -16.34
C MET A 29 -25.69 1.30 -16.67
N LYS A 30 -25.01 0.84 -17.73
CA LYS A 30 -24.96 -0.60 -18.08
C LYS A 30 -24.47 -1.41 -16.86
N PRO A 31 -25.13 -2.53 -16.51
CA PRO A 31 -24.61 -3.46 -15.49
C PRO A 31 -23.19 -3.86 -15.88
N ARG A 32 -22.22 -3.53 -15.02
CA ARG A 32 -20.84 -3.95 -15.22
C ARG A 32 -20.82 -5.47 -15.03
N GLU A 33 -20.44 -6.22 -16.06
CA GLU A 33 -20.27 -7.66 -15.94
C GLU A 33 -19.40 -7.95 -14.70
N PRO A 34 -19.79 -8.92 -13.85
CA PRO A 34 -18.96 -9.30 -12.73
C PRO A 34 -17.57 -9.65 -13.26
N PRO A 35 -16.49 -9.20 -12.60
CA PRO A 35 -15.14 -9.47 -13.06
C PRO A 35 -15.00 -10.98 -13.26
N GLN A 36 -14.45 -11.40 -14.41
CA GLN A 36 -14.18 -12.80 -14.68
C GLN A 36 -13.25 -13.33 -13.56
N ILE A 37 -13.79 -14.16 -12.67
CA ILE A 37 -13.03 -14.78 -11.59
C ILE A 37 -12.33 -16.00 -12.17
N SER A 38 -11.01 -15.92 -12.32
CA SER A 38 -10.18 -17.11 -12.53
C SER A 38 -9.64 -17.61 -11.20
N ALA A 39 -9.80 -18.91 -10.96
CA ALA A 39 -9.25 -19.58 -9.78
C ALA A 39 -8.08 -20.46 -10.20
N ASP A 40 -6.94 -20.33 -9.50
CA ASP A 40 -5.84 -21.27 -9.59
C ASP A 40 -5.96 -22.27 -8.44
N THR A 41 -6.03 -23.57 -8.78
CA THR A 41 -5.98 -24.65 -7.77
C THR A 41 -4.52 -25.06 -7.58
N VAL A 42 -4.03 -24.98 -6.35
CA VAL A 42 -2.66 -25.34 -5.99
C VAL A 42 -2.63 -26.07 -4.66
N ASP A 43 -1.79 -27.08 -4.54
CA ASP A 43 -1.54 -27.75 -3.27
C ASP A 43 -0.75 -26.82 -2.34
N VAL A 44 -1.28 -26.57 -1.15
CA VAL A 44 -0.63 -25.73 -0.14
C VAL A 44 0.11 -26.65 0.84
N PRO A 45 1.45 -26.57 0.92
CA PRO A 45 2.24 -27.33 1.90
C PRO A 45 1.75 -27.09 3.33
N ALA A 46 1.81 -28.11 4.19
CA ALA A 46 1.34 -28.03 5.57
C ALA A 46 1.98 -26.87 6.36
N ASP A 47 3.26 -26.64 6.12
CA ASP A 47 4.09 -25.57 6.69
C ASP A 47 3.70 -24.16 6.21
N HIS A 48 2.82 -24.06 5.21
CA HIS A 48 2.23 -22.80 4.74
C HIS A 48 0.84 -22.56 5.34
N ILE A 49 0.32 -23.47 6.16
CA ILE A 49 -1.02 -23.43 6.74
C ILE A 49 -0.91 -23.14 8.25
N VAL A 50 -1.81 -22.31 8.74
CA VAL A 50 -2.06 -22.12 10.17
C VAL A 50 -3.54 -22.35 10.46
N GLU A 51 -3.87 -22.78 11.66
CA GLU A 51 -5.26 -22.94 12.09
C GLU A 51 -5.63 -21.88 13.12
N LYS A 52 -6.80 -21.26 12.95
CA LYS A 52 -7.35 -20.31 13.92
C LYS A 52 -8.84 -20.58 14.09
N ALA A 53 -9.26 -20.90 15.31
CA ALA A 53 -10.65 -21.22 15.64
C ALA A 53 -11.26 -22.30 14.71
N GLY A 54 -10.51 -23.37 14.43
CA GLY A 54 -10.96 -24.47 13.56
C GLY A 54 -10.93 -24.16 12.06
N VAL A 55 -10.47 -22.98 11.65
CA VAL A 55 -10.38 -22.58 10.24
C VAL A 55 -8.93 -22.63 9.77
N ARG A 56 -8.67 -23.37 8.69
CA ARG A 56 -7.37 -23.38 8.00
C ARG A 56 -7.17 -22.09 7.20
N LEU A 57 -6.06 -21.43 7.46
CA LEU A 57 -5.65 -20.18 6.83
C LEU A 57 -4.24 -20.36 6.23
N THR A 58 -3.87 -19.51 5.28
CA THR A 58 -2.46 -19.39 4.94
C THR A 58 -1.71 -18.70 6.08
N SER A 59 -0.46 -19.11 6.32
CA SER A 59 0.41 -18.43 7.27
C SER A 59 0.65 -16.97 6.83
N PRO A 60 0.92 -16.03 7.75
CA PRO A 60 1.14 -14.63 7.40
C PRO A 60 2.23 -14.42 6.32
N ALA A 61 3.33 -15.17 6.40
CA ALA A 61 4.38 -15.15 5.39
C ALA A 61 3.86 -15.64 4.03
N ARG A 62 3.05 -16.71 4.01
CA ARG A 62 2.44 -17.22 2.77
C ARG A 62 1.48 -16.20 2.16
N THR A 63 0.60 -15.61 2.97
CA THR A 63 -0.34 -14.58 2.51
C THR A 63 0.41 -13.39 1.93
N ALA A 64 1.48 -12.92 2.59
CA ALA A 64 2.30 -11.82 2.10
C ALA A 64 2.93 -12.13 0.73
N LEU A 65 3.46 -13.34 0.54
CA LEU A 65 4.03 -13.77 -0.74
C LEU A 65 2.97 -13.91 -1.84
N ASP A 66 1.76 -14.37 -1.51
CA ASP A 66 0.66 -14.43 -2.47
C ASP A 66 0.19 -13.02 -2.88
N CYS A 67 0.03 -12.08 -1.94
CA CYS A 67 -0.19 -10.66 -2.26
C CYS A 67 0.92 -10.12 -3.16
N ALA A 68 2.17 -10.44 -2.85
CA ALA A 68 3.34 -10.03 -3.61
C ALA A 68 3.42 -10.65 -5.02
N ARG A 69 2.70 -11.73 -5.30
CA ARG A 69 2.61 -12.37 -6.62
C ARG A 69 1.47 -11.81 -7.48
N TRP A 70 0.35 -11.45 -6.85
CA TRP A 70 -0.91 -11.16 -7.56
C TRP A 70 -1.27 -9.68 -7.67
N LEU A 71 -0.99 -8.86 -6.64
CA LEU A 71 -1.39 -7.44 -6.65
C LEU A 71 -0.56 -6.62 -7.65
N PRO A 72 -0.96 -5.42 -8.10
CA PRO A 72 -0.02 -4.55 -8.81
C PRO A 72 1.14 -4.13 -7.88
N ARG A 73 2.27 -3.69 -8.43
CA ARG A 73 3.55 -3.58 -7.69
C ARG A 73 3.43 -2.70 -6.42
N TYR A 74 2.73 -1.58 -6.52
CA TYR A 74 2.63 -0.61 -5.43
C TYR A 74 1.80 -1.18 -4.26
N GLU A 75 0.71 -1.85 -4.58
CA GLU A 75 -0.19 -2.53 -3.65
C GLU A 75 0.48 -3.77 -3.05
N ALA A 76 1.25 -4.50 -3.84
CA ALA A 76 2.04 -5.64 -3.40
C ALA A 76 3.06 -5.23 -2.33
N VAL A 77 3.81 -4.14 -2.56
CA VAL A 77 4.77 -3.62 -1.56
C VAL A 77 4.04 -3.07 -0.35
N ALA A 78 2.97 -2.29 -0.53
CA ALA A 78 2.18 -1.78 0.60
C ALA A 78 1.62 -2.89 1.49
N ALA A 79 1.09 -3.97 0.89
CA ALA A 79 0.63 -5.14 1.64
C ALA A 79 1.79 -5.81 2.38
N LEU A 80 2.92 -6.04 1.70
CA LEU A 80 4.11 -6.63 2.29
C LEU A 80 4.61 -5.83 3.50
N ASP A 81 4.68 -4.50 3.38
CA ASP A 81 5.10 -3.59 4.47
C ASP A 81 4.24 -3.78 5.72
N GLN A 82 2.93 -3.99 5.56
CA GLN A 82 2.02 -4.26 6.68
C GLN A 82 2.25 -5.62 7.35
N PHE A 83 2.65 -6.64 6.58
CA PHE A 83 3.07 -7.93 7.16
C PHE A 83 4.38 -7.79 7.94
N LEU A 84 5.36 -7.09 7.38
CA LEU A 84 6.64 -6.80 8.04
C LEU A 84 6.44 -6.00 9.34
N ARG A 85 5.58 -4.98 9.30
CA ARG A 85 5.22 -4.16 10.48
C ARG A 85 4.58 -5.00 11.58
N ARG A 86 3.78 -6.01 11.22
CA ARG A 86 3.13 -6.95 12.15
C ARG A 86 4.04 -8.10 12.62
N GLY A 87 5.31 -8.11 12.21
CA GLY A 87 6.31 -9.03 12.75
C GLY A 87 6.66 -10.21 11.85
N VAL A 88 6.16 -10.28 10.62
CA VAL A 88 6.68 -11.24 9.63
C VAL A 88 8.13 -10.90 9.33
N LYS A 89 9.03 -11.88 9.43
CA LYS A 89 10.45 -11.63 9.28
C LYS A 89 10.91 -11.74 7.81
N PRO A 90 11.83 -10.87 7.33
CA PRO A 90 12.39 -10.99 5.98
C PRO A 90 13.00 -12.37 5.68
N GLU A 91 13.62 -13.01 6.68
CA GLU A 91 14.24 -14.32 6.53
C GLU A 91 13.20 -15.43 6.33
N GLU A 92 12.05 -15.32 7.00
CA GLU A 92 10.91 -16.24 6.83
C GLU A 92 10.33 -16.13 5.41
N LEU A 93 10.17 -14.89 4.91
CA LEU A 93 9.73 -14.63 3.54
C LEU A 93 10.73 -15.18 2.52
N ALA A 94 12.03 -14.99 2.73
CA ALA A 94 13.07 -15.50 1.84
C ALA A 94 13.15 -17.03 1.85
N LYS A 95 13.00 -17.67 3.02
CA LYS A 95 12.93 -19.13 3.16
C LYS A 95 11.72 -19.68 2.42
N MET A 96 10.54 -19.12 2.65
CA MET A 96 9.30 -19.58 2.03
C MET A 96 9.24 -19.27 0.53
N ALA A 97 9.76 -18.14 0.07
CA ALA A 97 9.83 -17.84 -1.36
C ALA A 97 10.63 -18.89 -2.15
N ARG A 98 11.60 -19.57 -1.51
CA ARG A 98 12.38 -20.67 -2.11
C ARG A 98 11.61 -21.99 -2.22
N THR A 99 10.50 -22.16 -1.50
CA THR A 99 9.65 -23.36 -1.58
C THR A 99 8.49 -23.19 -2.59
N LEU A 100 8.35 -22.00 -3.18
CA LEU A 100 7.35 -21.70 -4.20
C LEU A 100 7.79 -21.88 -5.68
N PRO A 101 8.89 -22.55 -6.11
CA PRO A 101 9.14 -22.80 -7.54
C PRO A 101 7.94 -23.42 -8.26
N GLY A 102 7.74 -23.06 -9.54
CA GLY A 102 6.58 -23.51 -10.34
C GLY A 102 5.32 -22.66 -10.21
N TYR A 103 5.21 -21.84 -9.16
CA TYR A 103 4.09 -20.94 -8.97
C TYR A 103 4.15 -19.70 -9.89
N ARG A 104 2.99 -19.32 -10.46
CA ARG A 104 2.86 -18.11 -11.31
C ARG A 104 3.27 -16.86 -10.53
N GLY A 105 4.06 -15.97 -11.14
CA GLY A 105 4.42 -14.66 -10.56
C GLY A 105 5.74 -14.62 -9.75
N ASN A 106 6.52 -15.70 -9.70
CA ASN A 106 7.76 -15.71 -8.90
C ASN A 106 8.86 -14.73 -9.37
N LYS A 107 8.90 -14.38 -10.67
CA LYS A 107 9.94 -13.48 -11.21
C LYS A 107 9.96 -12.11 -10.54
N ARG A 108 8.78 -11.59 -10.15
CA ARG A 108 8.63 -10.28 -9.47
C ARG A 108 8.78 -10.35 -7.96
N LEU A 109 8.72 -11.53 -7.36
CA LEU A 109 8.71 -11.72 -5.90
C LEU A 109 10.00 -11.18 -5.26
N ARG A 110 11.15 -11.49 -5.85
CA ARG A 110 12.45 -10.96 -5.41
C ARG A 110 12.52 -9.43 -5.43
N GLU A 111 11.94 -8.80 -6.45
CA GLU A 111 11.89 -7.32 -6.54
C GLU A 111 11.02 -6.74 -5.43
N VAL A 112 9.82 -7.29 -5.22
CA VAL A 112 8.88 -6.82 -4.19
C VAL A 112 9.45 -7.01 -2.78
N ILE A 113 10.04 -8.17 -2.48
CA ILE A 113 10.67 -8.44 -1.17
C ILE A 113 11.80 -7.44 -0.88
N ARG A 114 12.66 -7.16 -1.87
CA ARG A 114 13.73 -6.15 -1.73
C ARG A 114 13.18 -4.74 -1.49
N LEU A 115 11.99 -4.46 -2.02
CA LEU A 115 11.28 -3.21 -1.79
C LEU A 115 10.46 -3.25 -0.50
N GLY A 116 10.40 -4.32 0.28
CA GLY A 116 9.67 -4.32 1.57
C GLY A 116 10.32 -3.40 2.60
N ASP A 117 9.52 -2.79 3.48
CA ASP A 117 9.94 -1.95 4.59
C ASP A 117 8.95 -2.06 5.76
N ARG A 118 9.45 -2.19 6.99
CA ARG A 118 8.58 -2.30 8.17
C ARG A 118 8.07 -0.95 8.70
N GLY A 119 8.71 0.16 8.31
CA GLY A 119 8.43 1.47 8.87
C GLY A 119 7.25 2.17 8.20
N ALA A 120 6.93 1.87 6.95
CA ALA A 120 5.77 2.46 6.27
C ALA A 120 4.47 2.21 7.05
N ALA A 121 3.83 3.28 7.51
CA ALA A 121 2.61 3.24 8.30
C ALA A 121 1.34 3.26 7.43
N SER A 122 1.46 3.70 6.17
CA SER A 122 0.37 3.77 5.22
C SER A 122 0.76 3.27 3.81
N PRO A 123 -0.24 2.90 2.97
CA PRO A 123 0.02 2.59 1.56
C PRO A 123 0.69 3.75 0.80
N GLY A 124 0.31 5.00 1.11
CA GLY A 124 0.88 6.18 0.46
C GLY A 124 2.38 6.31 0.68
N GLU A 125 2.85 6.10 1.91
CA GLU A 125 4.28 6.05 2.23
C GLU A 125 5.00 4.94 1.46
N SER A 126 4.41 3.75 1.42
CA SER A 126 4.97 2.62 0.66
C SER A 126 5.13 2.99 -0.82
N TRP A 127 4.14 3.68 -1.39
CA TRP A 127 4.16 4.07 -2.80
C TRP A 127 5.21 5.14 -3.11
N ILE A 128 5.33 6.15 -2.25
CA ILE A 128 6.36 7.18 -2.36
C ILE A 128 7.74 6.54 -2.33
N ARG A 129 8.00 5.68 -1.34
CA ARG A 129 9.28 4.99 -1.19
C ARG A 129 9.64 4.15 -2.41
N VAL A 130 8.68 3.38 -2.94
CA VAL A 130 8.90 2.61 -4.18
C VAL A 130 9.24 3.52 -5.36
N ALA A 131 8.56 4.65 -5.52
CA ALA A 131 8.82 5.59 -6.60
C ALA A 131 10.19 6.28 -6.46
N VAL A 132 10.58 6.67 -5.25
CA VAL A 132 11.91 7.24 -4.93
C VAL A 132 13.01 6.26 -5.31
N VAL A 133 12.98 5.03 -4.78
CA VAL A 133 13.99 4.00 -5.06
C VAL A 133 14.05 3.65 -6.55
N LYS A 134 12.90 3.55 -7.22
CA LYS A 134 12.86 3.22 -8.66
C LYS A 134 13.32 4.34 -9.58
N THR A 135 13.36 5.58 -9.09
CA THR A 135 13.88 6.72 -9.85
C THR A 135 15.41 6.79 -9.80
N GLY A 136 16.03 6.10 -8.84
CA GLY A 136 17.49 6.02 -8.68
C GLY A 136 18.02 6.79 -7.48
N PHE A 137 17.14 7.34 -6.64
CA PHE A 137 17.57 7.90 -5.37
C PHE A 137 18.09 6.79 -4.45
N PRO A 138 18.96 7.13 -3.48
CA PRO A 138 19.27 6.24 -2.37
C PRO A 138 17.99 5.79 -1.65
N ARG A 139 18.04 4.69 -0.92
CA ARG A 139 16.86 4.26 -0.16
C ARG A 139 16.62 5.27 0.98
N PRO A 140 15.42 5.87 1.08
CA PRO A 140 15.12 6.76 2.20
C PRO A 140 14.89 5.94 3.48
N ASP A 141 15.24 6.54 4.61
CA ASP A 141 14.86 6.06 5.93
C ASP A 141 13.35 6.29 6.13
N THR A 142 12.75 5.46 6.98
CA THR A 142 11.31 5.49 7.27
C THR A 142 11.08 5.77 8.75
N GLN A 143 10.00 6.50 9.08
CA GLN A 143 9.64 6.86 10.46
C GLN A 143 10.80 7.49 11.24
N ILE A 144 11.40 8.53 10.67
CA ILE A 144 12.60 9.18 11.21
C ILE A 144 12.20 9.98 12.46
N PRO A 145 12.75 9.66 13.65
CA PRO A 145 12.42 10.36 14.87
C PRO A 145 13.07 11.75 14.91
N VAL A 146 12.28 12.76 15.27
CA VAL A 146 12.72 14.14 15.48
C VAL A 146 12.20 14.64 16.83
N MET A 147 13.08 15.20 17.65
CA MET A 147 12.75 15.61 19.02
C MET A 147 11.86 16.86 19.03
N GLY A 148 10.55 16.69 19.19
CA GLY A 148 9.57 17.78 19.25
C GLY A 148 9.61 18.60 20.54
N ARG A 149 8.74 19.63 20.59
CA ARG A 149 8.55 20.47 21.78
C ARG A 149 8.18 19.64 23.00
N HIS A 150 8.73 20.01 24.15
CA HIS A 150 8.47 19.38 25.45
C HIS A 150 8.84 17.90 25.51
N GLY A 151 9.87 17.48 24.76
CA GLY A 151 10.38 16.10 24.81
C GLY A 151 9.51 15.06 24.10
N ARG A 152 8.52 15.49 23.30
CA ARG A 152 7.68 14.57 22.53
C ARG A 152 8.31 14.26 21.18
N TRP A 153 8.44 12.99 20.84
CA TRP A 153 8.91 12.58 19.52
C TRP A 153 7.88 12.90 18.43
N LEU A 154 8.36 13.52 17.36
CA LEU A 154 7.69 13.62 16.07
C LEU A 154 8.37 12.67 15.08
N TYR A 155 7.65 12.29 14.04
CA TYR A 155 8.18 11.38 13.02
C TYR A 155 8.00 11.98 11.63
N VAL A 156 9.06 11.95 10.84
CA VAL A 156 9.03 12.22 9.40
C VAL A 156 8.84 10.89 8.69
N ASP A 157 7.85 10.80 7.81
CA ASP A 157 7.41 9.51 7.26
C ASP A 157 8.53 8.80 6.49
N LEU A 158 9.20 9.54 5.59
CA LEU A 158 10.29 9.08 4.74
C LEU A 158 11.31 10.20 4.56
N GLY A 159 12.61 9.91 4.47
CA GLY A 159 13.58 10.96 4.18
C GLY A 159 15.04 10.55 4.29
N TYR A 160 15.88 11.57 4.36
CA TYR A 160 17.33 11.46 4.50
C TYR A 160 17.75 12.33 5.69
N PRO A 161 17.95 11.74 6.88
CA PRO A 161 18.33 12.47 8.09
C PRO A 161 19.60 13.29 7.92
N GLU A 162 20.58 12.75 7.18
CA GLU A 162 21.87 13.39 6.88
C GLU A 162 21.72 14.73 6.17
N PHE A 163 20.67 14.89 5.35
CA PHE A 163 20.36 16.12 4.64
C PHE A 163 19.16 16.86 5.25
N GLN A 164 18.55 16.32 6.32
CA GLN A 164 17.31 16.82 6.92
C GLN A 164 16.19 17.04 5.86
N VAL A 165 16.12 16.22 4.81
CA VAL A 165 15.10 16.31 3.75
C VAL A 165 14.09 15.19 3.94
N GLY A 166 12.80 15.51 3.99
CA GLY A 166 11.71 14.57 4.23
C GLY A 166 10.58 14.65 3.21
N LEU A 167 9.86 13.54 3.05
CA LEU A 167 8.62 13.43 2.30
C LEU A 167 7.51 13.01 3.27
N GLU A 168 6.39 13.72 3.27
CA GLU A 168 5.24 13.39 4.13
C GLU A 168 4.00 13.11 3.29
N TYR A 169 3.35 11.97 3.52
CA TYR A 169 2.13 11.64 2.78
C TYR A 169 0.91 12.35 3.37
N ASP A 170 0.29 13.21 2.57
CA ASP A 170 -0.89 13.98 2.94
C ASP A 170 -2.17 13.30 2.39
N GLY A 171 -2.44 12.09 2.91
CA GLY A 171 -3.52 11.23 2.42
C GLY A 171 -4.91 11.53 2.99
N GLU A 172 -4.97 11.99 4.25
CA GLU A 172 -6.19 12.11 5.05
C GLU A 172 -6.70 13.55 5.22
N ARG A 173 -5.88 14.58 4.92
CA ARG A 173 -6.28 15.97 5.20
C ARG A 173 -7.41 16.51 4.33
N TYR A 174 -7.77 15.81 3.27
CA TYR A 174 -8.96 16.13 2.49
C TYR A 174 -10.27 15.73 3.21
N HIS A 175 -10.22 14.81 4.19
CA HIS A 175 -11.37 14.39 4.99
C HIS A 175 -11.35 14.91 6.43
N SER A 176 -10.20 15.29 6.98
CA SER A 176 -10.10 15.88 8.33
C SER A 176 -10.34 17.40 8.29
N GLY A 177 -11.24 17.91 9.13
CA GLY A 177 -11.63 19.33 9.18
C GLY A 177 -10.48 20.32 9.45
N ARG A 178 -10.79 21.63 9.42
CA ARG A 178 -9.80 22.74 9.51
C ARG A 178 -8.77 22.60 10.63
N ARG A 179 -9.15 22.07 11.80
CA ARG A 179 -8.25 21.91 12.97
C ARG A 179 -7.07 20.98 12.70
N ALA A 180 -7.30 19.85 12.00
CA ALA A 180 -6.24 18.89 11.69
C ALA A 180 -5.22 19.48 10.70
N ARG A 181 -5.70 20.23 9.70
CA ARG A 181 -4.82 20.94 8.75
C ARG A 181 -3.91 21.94 9.46
N THR A 182 -4.48 22.78 10.33
CA THR A 182 -3.70 23.77 11.08
C THR A 182 -2.69 23.12 12.03
N HIS A 183 -3.06 22.01 12.68
CA HIS A 183 -2.13 21.28 13.54
C HIS A 183 -0.92 20.79 12.75
N ASP A 184 -1.16 20.20 11.58
CA ASP A 184 -0.09 19.63 10.80
C ASP A 184 0.77 20.68 10.06
N GLU A 185 0.18 21.79 9.62
CA GLU A 185 0.94 22.95 9.14
C GLU A 185 1.88 23.46 10.23
N ARG A 186 1.40 23.63 11.47
CA ARG A 186 2.24 24.01 12.61
C ARG A 186 3.35 22.99 12.87
N ARG A 187 3.07 21.69 12.72
CA ARG A 187 4.07 20.62 12.87
C ARG A 187 5.18 20.77 11.83
N ARG A 188 4.83 20.96 10.56
CA ARG A 188 5.82 21.14 9.47
C ARG A 188 6.62 22.43 9.63
N ASP A 189 5.96 23.51 10.00
CA ASP A 189 6.62 24.78 10.31
C ASP A 189 7.65 24.62 11.41
N TRP A 190 7.31 23.86 12.47
CA TRP A 190 8.24 23.58 13.55
C TRP A 190 9.42 22.70 13.09
N LEU A 191 9.16 21.63 12.33
CA LEU A 191 10.20 20.79 11.74
C LEU A 191 11.17 21.62 10.90
N ALA A 192 10.65 22.56 10.10
CA ALA A 192 11.45 23.42 9.26
C ALA A 192 12.25 24.47 10.04
N LYS A 193 11.59 25.24 10.91
CA LYS A 193 12.20 26.40 11.57
C LYS A 193 13.11 26.01 12.72
N GLU A 194 12.71 25.01 13.52
CA GLU A 194 13.42 24.67 14.76
C GLU A 194 14.39 23.51 14.56
N MET A 195 14.10 22.60 13.61
CA MET A 195 14.91 21.41 13.38
C MET A 195 15.58 21.39 12.00
N GLY A 196 15.44 22.45 11.21
CA GLY A 196 16.09 22.58 9.91
C GLY A 196 15.58 21.63 8.82
N TRP A 197 14.45 20.94 9.01
CA TRP A 197 13.94 19.97 8.03
C TRP A 197 13.28 20.63 6.83
N GLU A 198 13.62 20.19 5.63
CA GLU A 198 12.84 20.51 4.43
C GLU A 198 11.85 19.40 4.15
N ILE A 199 10.58 19.66 4.44
CA ILE A 199 9.50 18.69 4.29
C ILE A 199 8.76 18.95 2.98
N ILE A 200 8.76 17.95 2.10
CA ILE A 200 8.02 17.95 0.84
C ILE A 200 6.68 17.24 1.08
N PRO A 201 5.56 17.96 1.14
CA PRO A 201 4.24 17.34 1.30
C PRO A 201 3.84 16.63 0.01
N VAL A 202 3.46 15.37 0.10
CA VAL A 202 3.11 14.51 -1.03
C VAL A 202 1.63 14.15 -0.97
N THR A 203 0.86 14.55 -1.98
CA THR A 203 -0.58 14.25 -2.04
C THR A 203 -0.85 13.00 -2.87
N LYS A 204 -2.11 12.55 -2.91
CA LYS A 204 -2.57 11.46 -3.80
C LYS A 204 -2.19 11.65 -5.28
N SER A 205 -2.04 12.90 -5.73
CA SER A 205 -1.65 13.20 -7.11
C SER A 205 -0.27 12.65 -7.50
N PHE A 206 0.59 12.36 -6.52
CA PHE A 206 1.92 11.79 -6.72
C PHE A 206 1.93 10.52 -7.57
N LEU A 207 0.93 9.65 -7.42
CA LEU A 207 0.86 8.40 -8.20
C LEU A 207 0.74 8.66 -9.71
N HIS A 208 0.08 9.76 -10.08
CA HIS A 208 -0.15 10.13 -11.47
C HIS A 208 0.88 11.15 -11.96
N ARG A 209 1.44 11.97 -11.06
CA ARG A 209 2.38 13.05 -11.37
C ARG A 209 3.53 13.08 -10.37
N PRO A 210 4.44 12.08 -10.38
CA PRO A 210 5.53 11.99 -9.39
C PRO A 210 6.66 12.99 -9.66
N ALA A 211 6.85 13.44 -10.90
CA ALA A 211 8.02 14.21 -11.30
C ALA A 211 8.23 15.55 -10.55
N PRO A 212 7.20 16.35 -10.21
CA PRO A 212 7.40 17.57 -9.42
C PRO A 212 7.94 17.27 -8.02
N TYR A 213 7.40 16.26 -7.34
CA TYR A 213 7.82 15.87 -5.99
C TYR A 213 9.23 15.31 -5.96
N LEU A 214 9.56 14.44 -6.92
CA LEU A 214 10.92 13.88 -7.04
C LEU A 214 11.92 14.94 -7.50
N GLY A 215 11.49 15.92 -8.29
CA GLY A 215 12.32 17.07 -8.65
C GLY A 215 12.62 17.96 -7.44
N ALA A 216 11.61 18.25 -6.61
CA ALA A 216 11.79 18.97 -5.36
C ALA A 216 12.74 18.21 -4.40
N LEU A 217 12.60 16.89 -4.32
CA LEU A 217 13.49 16.04 -3.52
C LEU A 217 14.94 16.16 -3.98
N LEU A 218 15.19 16.04 -5.29
CA LEU A 218 16.54 16.19 -5.84
C LEU A 218 17.12 17.56 -5.53
N THR A 219 16.37 18.63 -5.78
CA THR A 219 16.82 20.00 -5.51
C THR A 219 17.18 20.19 -4.03
N ALA A 220 16.31 19.76 -3.12
CA ALA A 220 16.51 19.88 -1.68
C ALA A 220 17.75 19.11 -1.21
N MET A 221 17.94 17.87 -1.68
CA MET A 221 19.12 17.07 -1.34
C MET A 221 20.42 17.72 -1.84
N LEU A 222 20.47 18.19 -3.09
CA LEU A 222 21.65 18.83 -3.66
C LEU A 222 22.00 20.13 -2.92
N GLN A 223 21.01 20.96 -2.60
CA GLN A 223 21.21 22.22 -1.85
C GLN A 223 21.75 21.97 -0.43
N ARG A 224 21.52 20.77 0.11
CA ARG A 224 21.93 20.38 1.45
C ARG A 224 23.14 19.46 1.48
N GLY A 225 23.92 19.46 0.39
CA GLY A 225 25.24 18.84 0.35
C GLY A 225 25.26 17.39 -0.10
N TRP A 226 24.14 16.85 -0.64
CA TRP A 226 24.22 15.56 -1.31
C TRP A 226 25.02 15.69 -2.61
N THR A 227 26.12 14.94 -2.72
CA THR A 227 26.99 14.92 -3.91
C THR A 227 26.92 13.54 -4.59
N PRO A 228 25.88 13.27 -5.39
CA PRO A 228 25.80 12.05 -6.18
C PRO A 228 26.89 12.00 -7.26
N ASP A 229 27.37 10.79 -7.57
CA ASP A 229 28.27 10.61 -8.71
C ASP A 229 27.56 10.90 -10.06
N GLY A 230 28.37 11.03 -11.12
CA GLY A 230 27.87 11.37 -12.45
C GLY A 230 26.89 10.33 -13.01
N ALA A 231 27.10 9.04 -12.73
CA ALA A 231 26.24 7.97 -13.24
C ALA A 231 24.87 7.97 -12.55
N VAL A 232 24.83 8.20 -11.23
CA VAL A 232 23.61 8.38 -10.45
C VAL A 232 22.83 9.59 -10.96
N MET A 233 23.52 10.72 -11.18
CA MET A 233 22.88 11.94 -11.69
C MET A 233 22.30 11.77 -13.09
N GLU A 234 23.04 11.15 -14.01
CA GLU A 234 22.56 10.87 -15.36
C GLU A 234 21.32 9.96 -15.31
N HIS A 235 21.35 8.93 -14.47
CA HIS A 235 20.21 8.03 -14.29
C HIS A 235 18.96 8.78 -13.79
N LEU A 236 19.12 9.59 -12.73
CA LEU A 236 18.04 10.40 -12.15
C LEU A 236 17.46 11.37 -13.18
N ALA A 237 18.31 12.11 -13.89
CA ALA A 237 17.90 13.09 -14.89
C ALA A 237 17.12 12.42 -16.04
N ALA A 238 17.60 11.27 -16.53
CA ALA A 238 16.92 10.51 -17.58
C ALA A 238 15.55 9.99 -17.10
N ARG A 239 15.46 9.48 -15.87
CA ARG A 239 14.20 8.98 -15.28
C ARG A 239 13.19 10.09 -15.06
N LEU A 240 13.60 11.21 -14.45
CA LEU A 240 12.74 12.38 -14.22
C LEU A 240 12.23 12.96 -15.54
N SER A 241 13.09 13.05 -16.55
CA SER A 241 12.70 13.51 -17.90
C SER A 241 11.63 12.61 -18.52
N ARG A 242 11.76 11.28 -18.40
CA ARG A 242 10.73 10.33 -18.87
C ARG A 242 9.42 10.48 -18.10
N LEU A 243 9.46 10.67 -16.79
CA LEU A 243 8.26 10.88 -15.97
C LEU A 243 7.51 12.16 -16.33
N ARG A 244 8.22 13.24 -16.69
CA ARG A 244 7.61 14.51 -17.14
C ARG A 244 6.88 14.40 -18.49
N ARG A 245 7.31 13.48 -19.36
CA ARG A 245 6.75 13.29 -20.71
C ARG A 245 5.48 12.43 -20.76
N ARG A 246 5.24 11.59 -19.76
CA ARG A 246 4.08 10.67 -19.69
C ARG A 246 2.78 11.35 -19.26
N ARG A 247 2.46 12.52 -19.83
CA ARG A 247 1.20 13.23 -19.53
C ARG A 247 -0.02 12.45 -20.03
#